data_AF-A0A7R7CMK0-F1
#
_entry.id   AF-A0A7R7CMK0-F1
#
_cell.length_a   1.000
_cell.length_b   1.000
_cell.length_c   1.000
_cell.angle_alpha   90.00
_cell.angle_beta   90.00
_cell.angle_gamma   90.00
#
_symmetry.space_group_name_H-M   'P 1'
#
loop_
_entity.id
_entity.type
_entity.pdbx_description
1 polymer ?
#
loop_
_entity_poly.entity_id
_entity_poly.type
_entity_poly.pdbx_seq_one_letter_code
_entity_poly.pdbx_strand_id
1 'polypeptide(L)'
;MLSARFHVGIAEIADHSVFTDFVRDLVSHSSLIIALYWKRRETTCESHAHHALVDAIEAHKPAEAAELMRHHMLDLLSGLDLTRASPKPERLADLLR
;
A
#
# COMPACT_ATOMS: atom_id res chain seq x y z
N MET A 1 -0.66 4.08 -7.94
CA MET A 1 -1.21 3.00 -8.82
C MET A 1 -0.10 2.13 -9.44
N LEU A 2 1.14 2.64 -9.51
CA LEU A 2 2.30 1.88 -10.01
C LEU A 2 2.79 0.83 -9.00
N SER A 3 2.82 1.17 -7.70
CA SER A 3 3.14 0.23 -6.60
C SER A 3 2.21 -0.99 -6.58
N ALA A 4 0.91 -0.79 -6.78
CA ALA A 4 -0.10 -1.85 -6.80
C ALA A 4 0.20 -2.95 -7.84
N ARG A 5 0.50 -2.54 -9.07
CA ARG A 5 0.80 -3.47 -10.17
C ARG A 5 2.14 -4.19 -9.97
N PHE A 6 3.09 -3.54 -9.32
CA PHE A 6 4.38 -4.14 -8.99
C PHE A 6 4.23 -5.33 -8.03
N HIS A 7 3.47 -5.19 -6.94
CA HIS A 7 3.24 -6.28 -5.99
C HIS A 7 2.48 -7.46 -6.62
N VAL A 8 1.48 -7.18 -7.46
CA VAL A 8 0.77 -8.24 -8.21
C VAL A 8 1.71 -8.97 -9.17
N GLY A 9 2.58 -8.25 -9.87
CA GLY A 9 3.56 -8.85 -10.78
C GLY A 9 4.55 -9.79 -10.06
N ILE A 10 4.99 -9.45 -8.85
CA ILE A 10 5.84 -10.35 -8.04
C ILE A 10 5.08 -11.66 -7.71
N ALA A 11 3.81 -11.56 -7.33
CA ALA A 11 2.99 -12.74 -7.02
C ALA A 11 2.73 -13.62 -8.26
N GLU A 12 2.51 -12.99 -9.42
CA GLU A 12 2.37 -13.68 -10.71
C GLU A 12 3.65 -14.43 -11.09
N ILE A 13 4.83 -13.81 -10.90
CA ILE A 13 6.14 -14.46 -11.15
C ILE A 13 6.38 -15.65 -10.22
N ALA A 14 5.86 -15.58 -8.98
CA ALA A 14 5.95 -16.68 -8.03
C ALA A 14 5.00 -17.87 -8.36
N ASP A 15 4.18 -17.76 -9.41
CA ASP A 15 3.27 -18.80 -9.93
C ASP A 15 2.28 -19.36 -8.89
N HIS A 16 1.87 -18.53 -7.92
CA HIS A 16 0.90 -18.89 -6.89
C HIS A 16 -0.43 -18.16 -7.12
N SER A 17 -1.35 -18.77 -7.87
CA SER A 17 -2.61 -18.16 -8.30
C SER A 17 -3.48 -17.67 -7.13
N VAL A 18 -3.69 -18.53 -6.12
CA VAL A 18 -4.47 -18.16 -4.91
C VAL A 18 -3.85 -16.97 -4.19
N PHE A 19 -2.52 -16.95 -4.04
CA PHE A 19 -1.81 -15.85 -3.38
C PHE A 19 -1.89 -14.56 -4.22
N THR A 20 -1.81 -14.67 -5.55
CA THR A 20 -1.94 -13.54 -6.47
C THR A 20 -3.29 -12.86 -6.33
N ASP A 21 -4.38 -13.64 -6.23
CA ASP A 21 -5.72 -13.10 -6.02
C ASP A 21 -5.84 -12.40 -4.67
N PHE A 22 -5.29 -12.99 -3.60
CA PHE A 22 -5.23 -12.32 -2.29
C PHE A 22 -4.48 -10.99 -2.33
N VAL A 23 -3.32 -10.94 -3.01
CA VAL A 23 -2.54 -9.71 -3.14
C VAL A 23 -3.32 -8.66 -3.94
N ARG A 24 -4.03 -9.05 -5.00
CA ARG A 24 -4.84 -8.16 -5.84
C ARG A 24 -5.96 -7.49 -5.04
N ASP A 25 -6.67 -8.25 -4.23
CA ASP A 25 -7.72 -7.73 -3.35
C ASP A 25 -7.15 -6.81 -2.27
N LEU A 26 -6.06 -7.23 -1.61
CA LEU A 26 -5.42 -6.45 -0.55
C LEU A 26 -4.92 -5.10 -1.05
N VAL A 27 -4.28 -5.09 -2.22
CA VAL A 27 -3.76 -3.88 -2.85
C VAL A 27 -4.88 -2.92 -3.26
N SER A 28 -6.02 -3.44 -3.72
CA SER A 28 -7.19 -2.64 -4.08
C SER A 28 -7.78 -1.93 -2.86
N HIS A 29 -7.97 -2.65 -1.74
CA HIS A 29 -8.45 -2.06 -0.50
C HIS A 29 -7.46 -1.05 0.10
N SER A 30 -6.17 -1.39 0.11
CA SER A 30 -5.11 -0.54 0.68
C SER A 30 -4.97 0.78 -0.08
N SER A 31 -5.17 0.76 -1.41
CA SER A 31 -5.13 1.98 -2.23
C SER A 31 -6.22 2.99 -1.83
N LEU A 32 -7.41 2.51 -1.50
CA LEU A 32 -8.50 3.35 -1.02
C LEU A 32 -8.21 3.92 0.38
N ILE A 33 -7.72 3.08 1.30
CA ILE A 33 -7.32 3.51 2.65
C ILE A 33 -6.25 4.60 2.57
N ILE A 34 -5.22 4.40 1.74
CA ILE A 34 -4.17 5.38 1.51
C ILE A 34 -4.80 6.68 0.98
N ALA A 35 -5.63 6.62 -0.06
CA ALA A 35 -6.25 7.83 -0.63
C ALA A 35 -7.09 8.64 0.39
N LEU A 36 -7.76 7.98 1.33
CA LEU A 36 -8.64 8.63 2.31
C LEU A 36 -7.90 9.16 3.53
N TYR A 37 -6.88 8.46 4.00
CA TYR A 37 -6.25 8.71 5.30
C TYR A 37 -4.81 9.25 5.21
N TRP A 38 -4.28 9.50 4.02
CA TRP A 38 -2.95 10.07 3.85
C TRP A 38 -2.87 11.48 4.43
N LYS A 39 -1.97 11.68 5.41
CA LYS A 39 -1.74 12.99 6.05
C LYS A 39 -0.48 13.69 5.56
N ARG A 40 0.50 12.95 5.04
CA ARG A 40 1.82 13.46 4.64
C ARG A 40 1.90 13.68 3.13
N ARG A 41 1.62 14.90 2.66
CA ARG A 41 1.63 15.27 1.23
C ARG A 41 3.00 15.10 0.53
N GLU A 42 4.09 14.83 1.26
CA GLU A 42 5.47 14.84 0.77
C GLU A 42 6.10 13.46 0.55
N THR A 43 5.46 12.38 1.00
CA THR A 43 5.98 11.03 0.75
C THR A 43 5.29 10.49 -0.49
N THR A 44 5.80 10.89 -1.66
CA THR A 44 5.80 9.99 -2.80
C THR A 44 6.57 8.75 -2.37
N CYS A 45 5.85 7.80 -1.79
CA CYS A 45 6.13 6.40 -2.04
C CYS A 45 6.46 6.29 -3.53
N GLU A 46 7.46 5.52 -3.93
CA GLU A 46 7.36 4.67 -5.15
C GLU A 46 8.69 4.35 -5.82
N SER A 47 9.84 5.02 -5.57
CA SER A 47 11.07 4.67 -6.31
C SER A 47 12.09 3.85 -5.51
N HIS A 48 12.60 4.34 -4.38
CA HIS A 48 13.77 3.71 -3.73
C HIS A 48 13.50 2.34 -3.11
N ALA A 49 12.35 2.14 -2.46
CA ALA A 49 12.03 0.86 -1.81
C ALA A 49 11.83 -0.28 -2.82
N HIS A 50 11.26 0.00 -3.99
CA HIS A 50 11.05 -1.02 -5.02
C HIS A 50 12.36 -1.45 -5.68
N HIS A 51 13.30 -0.52 -5.91
CA HIS A 51 14.63 -0.89 -6.40
C HIS A 51 15.35 -1.83 -5.45
N ALA A 52 15.40 -1.49 -4.16
CA ALA A 52 16.02 -2.38 -3.16
C ALA A 52 15.35 -3.76 -3.10
N LEU A 53 14.02 -3.83 -3.28
CA LEU A 53 13.31 -5.10 -3.33
C LEU A 53 13.69 -5.93 -4.57
N VAL A 54 13.77 -5.31 -5.74
CA VAL A 54 14.20 -5.97 -6.98
C VAL A 54 15.63 -6.50 -6.84
N ASP A 55 16.55 -5.68 -6.32
CA ASP A 55 17.95 -6.07 -6.09
C ASP A 55 18.05 -7.27 -5.13
N ALA A 56 17.24 -7.31 -4.07
CA ALA A 56 17.20 -8.43 -3.13
C ALA A 56 16.64 -9.71 -3.76
N ILE A 57 15.65 -9.59 -4.66
CA ILE A 57 15.09 -10.71 -5.43
C ILE A 57 16.14 -11.23 -6.41
N GLU A 58 16.81 -10.35 -7.16
CA GLU A 58 17.89 -10.69 -8.10
C GLU A 58 19.06 -11.38 -7.39
N ALA A 59 19.42 -10.91 -6.20
CA ALA A 59 20.46 -11.52 -5.37
C ALA A 59 20.02 -12.83 -4.69
N HIS A 60 18.81 -13.34 -4.95
CA HIS A 60 18.23 -14.53 -4.33
C HIS A 60 18.21 -14.49 -2.80
N LYS A 61 17.88 -13.34 -2.21
CA LYS A 61 17.82 -13.13 -0.76
C LYS A 61 16.36 -12.98 -0.26
N PRO A 62 15.60 -14.08 -0.14
CA PRO A 62 14.17 -14.00 0.16
C PRO A 62 13.86 -13.38 1.54
N ALA A 63 14.70 -13.60 2.54
CA ALA A 63 14.52 -13.01 3.87
C ALA A 63 14.69 -11.49 3.86
N GLU A 64 15.67 -10.99 3.11
CA GLU A 64 15.91 -9.55 2.94
C GLU A 64 14.75 -8.91 2.16
N ALA A 65 14.31 -9.54 1.07
CA ALA A 65 13.17 -9.08 0.30
C ALA A 65 11.88 -8.99 1.13
N ALA A 66 11.61 -10.01 1.95
CA ALA A 66 10.45 -10.01 2.85
C ALA A 66 10.52 -8.87 3.88
N GLU A 67 11.70 -8.63 4.45
CA GLU A 67 11.90 -7.56 5.43
C GLU A 67 11.76 -6.16 4.81
N LEU A 68 12.29 -5.96 3.61
CA LEU A 68 12.11 -4.72 2.84
C LEU A 68 10.62 -4.46 2.56
N MET A 69 9.87 -5.48 2.15
CA MET A 69 8.43 -5.36 1.89
C MET A 69 7.64 -5.05 3.18
N ARG A 70 8.03 -5.64 4.31
CA ARG A 70 7.44 -5.35 5.62
C ARG A 70 7.70 -3.91 6.07
N HIS A 71 8.94 -3.44 5.97
CA HIS A 71 9.29 -2.06 6.30
C HIS A 71 8.53 -1.06 5.44
N HIS A 72 8.46 -1.32 4.13
CA HIS A 72 7.67 -0.51 3.21
C HIS A 72 6.20 -0.36 3.66
N MET A 73 5.55 -1.45 4.07
CA MET A 73 4.18 -1.41 4.58
C MET A 73 4.05 -0.62 5.88
N LEU A 74 5.01 -0.76 6.81
CA LEU A 74 5.01 0.01 8.06
C LEU A 74 5.20 1.50 7.84
N ASP A 75 6.08 1.88 6.90
CA ASP A 75 6.28 3.28 6.54
C ASP A 75 4.99 3.88 5.98
N LEU A 76 4.30 3.16 5.09
CA LEU A 76 2.99 3.55 4.58
C LEU A 76 1.99 3.75 5.73
N LEU A 77 1.87 2.77 6.63
CA LEU A 77 0.95 2.84 7.78
C LEU A 77 1.26 4.01 8.71
N SER A 78 2.54 4.31 8.96
CA SER A 78 2.96 5.45 9.79
C SER A 78 2.57 6.81 9.20
N GLY A 79 2.40 6.87 7.88
CA GLY A 79 1.96 8.08 7.15
C GLY A 79 0.45 8.29 7.14
N LEU A 80 -0.33 7.31 7.62
CA LEU A 80 -1.78 7.37 7.69
C LEU A 80 -2.25 7.97 9.01
N ASP A 81 -3.26 8.83 8.93
CA ASP A 81 -4.01 9.29 10.11
C ASP A 81 -5.40 8.67 10.12
N LEU A 82 -5.49 7.47 10.70
CA LEU A 82 -6.75 6.72 10.84
C LEU A 82 -7.68 7.31 11.91
N THR A 83 -7.21 8.29 12.71
CA THR A 83 -8.05 8.99 13.70
C THR A 83 -8.83 10.13 13.09
N ARG A 84 -8.49 10.53 11.86
CA ARG A 84 -9.27 11.43 11.02
C ARG A 84 -10.54 10.70 10.56
N ALA A 85 -11.45 10.44 11.50
CA ALA A 85 -12.82 10.13 11.17
C ALA A 85 -13.31 11.23 10.24
N SER A 86 -13.83 10.84 9.06
CA SER A 86 -14.59 11.75 8.21
C SER A 86 -15.53 12.55 9.12
N PRO A 87 -15.65 13.88 8.98
CA PRO A 87 -16.66 14.59 9.73
C PRO A 87 -17.97 13.85 9.48
N LYS A 88 -18.50 13.23 10.53
CA LYS A 88 -19.83 12.63 10.51
C LYS A 88 -20.69 13.75 9.94
N PRO A 89 -21.44 13.58 8.84
CA PRO A 89 -22.37 14.62 8.45
C PRO A 89 -23.28 14.81 9.67
N GLU A 90 -23.06 15.90 10.41
CA GLU A 90 -24.12 16.54 11.17
C GLU A 90 -25.25 16.69 10.17
N ARG A 91 -26.42 16.27 10.63
CA ARG A 91 -27.53 15.72 9.84
C ARG A 91 -27.73 16.51 8.54
N LEU A 92 -28.21 15.85 7.48
CA LEU A 92 -28.49 16.49 6.18
C LEU A 92 -29.31 17.81 6.29
N ALA A 93 -30.11 17.96 7.36
CA ALA A 93 -30.84 19.17 7.72
C ALA A 93 -29.94 20.41 8.02
N ASP A 94 -28.71 20.20 8.46
CA ASP A 94 -27.75 21.25 8.85
C ASP A 94 -27.02 21.86 7.64
N LEU A 95 -27.08 21.21 6.47
CA LEU A 95 -26.46 21.65 5.20
C LEU A 95 -27.42 22.45 4.29
N LEU A 96 -28.70 22.59 4.66
CA LEU A 96 -29.75 23.22 3.84
C LEU A 96 -30.28 24.53 4.45
N ARG A 97 -29.46 25.26 5.21
CA ARG A 97 -29.81 26.60 5.72
C ARG A 97 -29.05 27.70 5.01
#